data_AF-A0A5C4S7I6-F1
#
_entry.id   AF-A0A5C4S7I6-F1
#
_cell.length_a   1.000
_cell.length_b   1.000
_cell.length_c   1.000
_cell.angle_alpha   90.00
_cell.angle_beta   90.00
_cell.angle_gamma   90.00
#
_symmetry.space_group_name_H-M   'P 1'
#
loop_
_entity.id
_entity.type
_entity.pdbx_description
1 polymer ?
#
loop_
_entity_poly.entity_id
_entity_poly.type
_entity_poly.pdbx_seq_one_letter_code
_entity_poly.pdbx_strand_id
1 'polypeptide(L)'
;MLPLSLASINEARLLELCESECQESQTLDFKRELPETIERDKSEPDKNKIELCKDVVAFANADGGHFVYGIQEKAGIANDIVPITTESADAAERRIRHVLDARIEPKIQVPRRISWVALMDNYKTIPERYNQMLIRKVYK
;
A
#
# COMPACT_ATOMS: atom_id res chain seq x y z
N MET A 1 -0.60 14.34 0.53
CA MET A 1 0.18 13.62 -0.52
C MET A 1 1.54 13.33 0.08
N LEU A 2 2.16 12.18 -0.17
CA LEU A 2 3.52 11.91 0.34
C LEU A 2 4.45 13.06 -0.08
N PRO A 3 5.15 13.72 0.86
CA PRO A 3 6.05 14.83 0.55
C PRO A 3 7.36 14.36 -0.14
N LEU A 4 7.49 13.06 -0.44
CA LEU A 4 8.72 12.41 -0.86
C LEU A 4 8.57 11.73 -2.22
N SER A 5 9.68 11.67 -2.96
CA SER A 5 9.77 10.92 -4.21
C SER A 5 9.79 9.42 -3.94
N LEU A 6 9.05 8.66 -4.75
CA LEU A 6 8.92 7.21 -4.61
C LEU A 6 10.24 6.47 -4.86
N ALA A 7 11.13 7.05 -5.67
CA ALA A 7 12.44 6.45 -5.93
C ALA A 7 13.36 6.50 -4.69
N SER A 8 13.02 7.33 -3.69
CA SER A 8 13.77 7.50 -2.45
C SER A 8 13.05 6.94 -1.22
N ILE A 9 11.90 6.25 -1.39
CA ILE A 9 11.22 5.61 -0.26
C ILE A 9 12.08 4.42 0.20
N ASN A 10 12.47 4.43 1.46
CA ASN A 10 13.24 3.37 2.10
C ASN A 10 12.81 3.26 3.56
N GLU A 11 13.37 2.31 4.30
CA GLU A 11 13.01 2.05 5.69
C GLU A 11 13.18 3.30 6.58
N ALA A 12 14.30 4.01 6.46
CA ALA A 12 14.52 5.25 7.22
C ALA A 12 13.41 6.28 6.96
N ARG A 13 12.89 6.38 5.74
CA ARG A 13 11.75 7.26 5.45
C ARG A 13 10.44 6.77 6.05
N LEU A 14 10.20 5.46 6.11
CA LEU A 14 9.01 4.93 6.79
C LEU A 14 9.11 5.20 8.30
N LEU A 15 10.30 5.08 8.88
CA LEU A 15 10.56 5.43 10.27
C LEU A 15 10.34 6.92 10.53
N GLU A 16 10.84 7.80 9.67
CA GLU A 16 10.58 9.24 9.75
C GLU A 16 9.07 9.55 9.72
N LEU A 17 8.27 8.83 8.93
CA LEU A 17 6.81 9.02 8.90
C LEU A 17 6.15 8.68 10.25
N CYS A 18 6.62 7.63 10.93
CA CYS A 18 6.16 7.28 12.28
C CYS A 18 6.67 8.28 13.33
N GLU A 19 7.96 8.63 13.31
CA GLU A 19 8.57 9.57 14.25
C GLU A 19 7.99 10.99 14.15
N SER A 20 7.63 11.40 12.94
CA SER A 20 6.98 12.71 12.69
C SER A 20 5.48 12.71 12.93
N GLU A 21 4.90 11.59 13.40
CA GLU A 21 3.46 11.43 13.60
C GLU A 21 2.67 11.86 12.35
N CYS A 22 3.10 11.37 11.18
CA CYS A 22 2.52 11.79 9.91
C CYS A 22 1.02 11.47 9.88
N GLN A 23 0.21 12.51 9.70
CA GLN A 23 -1.24 12.39 9.59
C GLN A 23 -1.66 11.92 8.21
N GLU A 24 -2.67 11.05 8.20
CA GLU A 24 -3.43 10.74 7.01
C GLU A 24 -4.05 11.99 6.40
N SER A 25 -4.29 11.91 5.10
CA SER A 25 -4.91 12.99 4.36
C SER A 25 -5.81 12.42 3.27
N GLN A 26 -6.54 13.28 2.57
CA GLN A 26 -7.35 12.89 1.42
C GLN A 26 -6.55 12.21 0.28
N THR A 27 -5.23 12.21 0.34
CA THR A 27 -4.31 11.67 -0.68
C THR A 27 -3.23 10.75 -0.09
N LEU A 28 -3.36 10.35 1.18
CA LEU A 28 -2.45 9.44 1.88
C LEU A 28 -3.23 8.66 2.93
N ASP A 29 -3.21 7.33 2.79
CA ASP A 29 -3.91 6.38 3.66
C ASP A 29 -2.90 5.30 4.10
N PHE A 30 -2.81 5.06 5.41
CA PHE A 30 -1.95 4.06 6.03
C PHE A 30 -2.76 2.83 6.38
N LYS A 31 -2.31 1.66 5.91
CA LYS A 31 -2.96 0.39 6.20
C LYS A 31 -1.96 -0.59 6.77
N ARG A 32 -2.32 -1.27 7.86
CA ARG A 32 -1.46 -2.30 8.46
C ARG A 32 -1.25 -3.47 7.52
N GLU A 33 -2.32 -3.94 6.89
CA GLU A 33 -2.37 -5.22 6.19
C GLU A 33 -2.85 -5.07 4.75
N LEU A 34 -2.48 -6.02 3.90
CA LEU A 34 -3.01 -6.08 2.54
C LEU A 34 -4.51 -6.43 2.58
N PRO A 35 -5.33 -5.98 1.61
CA PRO A 35 -6.78 -6.13 1.67
C PRO A 35 -7.25 -7.58 1.83
N GLU A 36 -6.56 -8.54 1.22
CA GLU A 36 -6.98 -9.95 1.21
C GLU A 36 -6.56 -10.74 2.45
N THR A 37 -5.66 -10.21 3.29
CA THR A 37 -5.21 -10.88 4.53
C THR A 37 -6.08 -10.55 5.73
N ILE A 38 -6.97 -9.56 5.60
CA ILE A 38 -7.94 -9.23 6.64
C ILE A 38 -9.09 -10.25 6.56
N GLU A 39 -8.96 -11.39 7.25
CA GLU A 39 -10.05 -12.37 7.36
C GLU A 39 -11.25 -11.75 8.10
N ARG A 40 -12.18 -11.13 7.36
CA ARG A 40 -13.47 -10.69 7.90
C ARG A 40 -14.59 -11.30 7.08
N ASP A 41 -15.14 -12.34 7.68
CA ASP A 41 -16.29 -13.13 7.23
C ASP A 41 -16.10 -13.93 5.92
N LYS A 42 -16.00 -15.25 6.05
CA LYS A 42 -15.95 -16.18 4.91
C LYS A 42 -17.26 -16.19 4.12
N SER A 43 -18.34 -15.60 4.64
CA SER A 43 -19.59 -15.44 3.90
C SER A 43 -19.50 -14.37 2.80
N GLU A 44 -18.54 -13.44 2.87
CA GLU A 44 -18.38 -12.34 1.91
C GLU A 44 -16.96 -12.30 1.31
N PRO A 45 -16.55 -13.32 0.52
CA PRO A 45 -15.18 -13.47 0.03
C PRO A 45 -14.69 -12.33 -0.88
N ASP A 46 -15.61 -11.51 -1.42
CA ASP A 46 -15.29 -10.38 -2.29
C ASP A 46 -15.25 -9.02 -1.57
N LYS A 47 -15.69 -8.93 -0.31
CA LYS A 47 -15.81 -7.66 0.41
C LYS A 47 -14.52 -6.87 0.42
N ASN A 48 -13.41 -7.51 0.77
CA ASN A 48 -12.10 -6.86 0.82
C ASN A 48 -11.59 -6.43 -0.57
N LYS A 49 -11.91 -7.20 -1.61
CA LYS A 49 -11.56 -6.85 -2.99
C LYS A 49 -12.35 -5.64 -3.45
N ILE A 50 -13.62 -5.55 -3.06
CA ILE A 50 -14.49 -4.41 -3.31
C ILE A 50 -13.98 -3.17 -2.57
N GLU A 51 -13.61 -3.28 -1.30
CA GLU A 51 -13.03 -2.15 -0.54
C GLU A 51 -11.72 -1.65 -1.18
N LEU A 52 -10.81 -2.55 -1.58
CA LEU A 52 -9.62 -2.17 -2.36
C LEU A 52 -9.98 -1.41 -3.64
N CYS A 53 -10.99 -1.88 -4.39
CA CYS A 53 -11.44 -1.19 -5.59
C CYS A 53 -12.04 0.19 -5.29
N LYS A 54 -12.85 0.31 -4.23
CA LYS A 54 -13.43 1.58 -3.79
C LYS A 54 -12.35 2.58 -3.41
N ASP A 55 -11.39 2.17 -2.60
CA ASP A 55 -10.26 2.98 -2.16
C ASP A 55 -9.47 3.51 -3.38
N VAL A 56 -9.13 2.62 -4.32
CA VAL A 56 -8.39 2.98 -5.53
C VAL A 56 -9.20 3.91 -6.45
N VAL A 57 -10.50 3.67 -6.59
CA VAL A 57 -11.39 4.51 -7.41
C VAL A 57 -11.58 5.89 -6.77
N ALA A 58 -11.69 5.96 -5.44
CA ALA A 58 -11.79 7.23 -4.71
C ALA A 58 -10.57 8.12 -4.99
N PHE A 59 -9.36 7.59 -4.85
CA PHE A 59 -8.15 8.32 -5.23
C PHE A 59 -8.05 8.59 -6.73
N ALA A 60 -8.52 7.67 -7.58
CA ALA A 60 -8.52 7.89 -9.02
C ALA A 60 -9.46 9.03 -9.44
N ASN A 61 -10.58 9.21 -8.76
CA ASN A 61 -11.56 10.26 -9.07
C ASN A 61 -11.23 11.60 -8.42
N ALA A 62 -10.45 11.59 -7.35
CA ALA A 62 -9.90 12.78 -6.73
C ALA A 62 -8.55 13.17 -7.36
N ASP A 63 -7.70 13.79 -6.56
CA ASP A 63 -6.37 14.31 -6.89
C ASP A 63 -5.27 13.23 -6.92
N GLY A 64 -5.65 11.95 -7.03
CA GLY A 64 -4.74 10.83 -6.79
C GLY A 64 -4.47 10.63 -5.31
N GLY A 65 -3.60 9.67 -5.00
CA GLY A 65 -3.21 9.40 -3.63
C GLY A 65 -2.20 8.27 -3.52
N HIS A 66 -1.83 7.96 -2.28
CA HIS A 66 -0.90 6.91 -1.95
C HIS A 66 -1.49 6.03 -0.86
N PHE A 67 -1.44 4.71 -1.09
CA PHE A 67 -1.64 3.72 -0.04
C PHE A 67 -0.29 3.26 0.46
N VAL A 68 -0.08 3.35 1.76
CA VAL A 68 1.12 2.82 2.41
C VAL A 68 0.70 1.64 3.28
N TYR A 69 1.01 0.45 2.77
CA TYR A 69 0.74 -0.79 3.48
C TYR A 69 1.92 -1.16 4.40
N GLY A 70 1.63 -1.83 5.51
CA GLY A 70 2.63 -2.19 6.51
C GLY A 70 2.94 -1.06 7.50
N ILE A 71 2.05 -0.08 7.64
CA ILE A 71 2.09 0.90 8.74
C ILE A 71 0.77 0.78 9.51
N GLN A 72 0.88 0.50 10.80
CA GLN A 72 -0.23 0.62 11.73
C GLN A 72 -0.43 2.09 12.03
N GLU A 73 -1.62 2.60 11.70
CA GLU A 73 -2.05 3.93 12.10
C GLU A 73 -2.85 3.90 13.40
N LYS A 74 -2.79 5.00 14.16
CA LYS A 74 -3.53 5.20 15.40
C LYS A 74 -4.18 6.58 15.36
N ALA A 75 -5.49 6.60 15.21
CA ALA A 75 -6.28 7.83 15.10
C ALA A 75 -5.86 8.73 13.92
N GLY A 76 -5.60 8.14 12.74
CA GLY A 76 -5.20 8.88 11.54
C GLY A 76 -3.71 9.23 11.50
N ILE A 77 -2.88 8.63 12.36
CA ILE A 77 -1.45 8.97 12.50
C ILE A 77 -0.62 7.70 12.32
N ALA A 78 0.42 7.75 11.49
CA ALA A 78 1.40 6.68 11.38
C ALA A 78 2.07 6.40 12.74
N ASN A 79 1.89 5.19 13.28
CA ASN A 79 2.34 4.83 14.62
C ASN A 79 3.48 3.81 14.60
N ASP A 80 3.26 2.66 13.96
CA ASP A 80 4.26 1.57 13.93
C ASP A 80 4.41 0.99 12.53
N ILE A 81 5.64 0.60 12.17
CA ILE A 81 5.89 -0.21 10.98
C ILE A 81 5.58 -1.67 11.30
N VAL A 82 4.67 -2.27 10.54
CA VAL A 82 4.28 -3.68 10.64
C VAL A 82 4.65 -4.39 9.34
N PRO A 83 5.72 -5.21 9.32
CA PRO A 83 6.15 -5.91 8.13
C PRO A 83 5.05 -6.83 7.59
N ILE A 84 4.83 -6.82 6.27
CA ILE A 84 3.94 -7.77 5.61
C ILE A 84 4.73 -9.04 5.30
N THR A 85 4.41 -10.14 5.99
CA THR A 85 5.10 -11.44 5.85
C THR A 85 4.21 -12.54 5.28
N THR A 86 2.95 -12.23 4.97
CA THR A 86 1.92 -13.20 4.55
C THR A 86 2.14 -13.74 3.14
N GLU A 87 2.77 -12.97 2.26
CA GLU A 87 3.09 -13.36 0.89
C GLU A 87 4.29 -12.58 0.35
N SER A 88 4.91 -13.08 -0.73
CA SER A 88 6.00 -12.36 -1.40
C SER A 88 5.50 -11.10 -2.11
N ALA A 89 6.36 -10.09 -2.18
CA ALA A 89 6.17 -8.85 -2.95
C ALA A 89 5.54 -9.07 -4.34
N ASP A 90 6.14 -9.93 -5.16
CA ASP A 90 5.67 -10.21 -6.52
C ASP A 90 4.28 -10.86 -6.56
N ALA A 91 3.97 -11.71 -5.59
CA ALA A 91 2.66 -12.37 -5.49
C ALA A 91 1.56 -11.36 -5.16
N ALA A 92 1.78 -10.54 -4.12
CA ALA A 92 0.84 -9.49 -3.72
C ALA A 92 0.59 -8.49 -4.86
N GLU A 93 1.66 -8.06 -5.53
CA GLU A 93 1.60 -7.15 -6.66
C GLU A 93 0.77 -7.71 -7.82
N ARG A 94 1.04 -8.95 -8.24
CA ARG A 94 0.27 -9.61 -9.31
C ARG A 94 -1.21 -9.73 -8.93
N ARG A 95 -1.47 -10.13 -7.69
CA ARG A 95 -2.83 -10.32 -7.16
C ARG A 95 -3.61 -9.01 -7.12
N ILE A 96 -3.04 -7.95 -6.56
CA ILE A 96 -3.68 -6.63 -6.49
C ILE A 96 -3.98 -6.10 -7.89
N ARG A 97 -3.02 -6.20 -8.83
CA ARG A 97 -3.28 -5.80 -10.22
C ARG A 97 -4.43 -6.58 -10.83
N HIS A 98 -4.42 -7.90 -10.67
CA HIS A 98 -5.48 -8.75 -11.19
C HIS A 98 -6.85 -8.36 -10.62
N VAL A 99 -6.95 -8.10 -9.31
CA VAL A 99 -8.21 -7.67 -8.68
C VAL A 99 -8.70 -6.35 -9.25
N LEU A 100 -7.81 -5.35 -9.38
CA LEU A 100 -8.16 -4.02 -9.90
C LEU A 100 -8.57 -4.07 -11.37
N ASP A 101 -7.83 -4.82 -12.20
CA ASP A 101 -8.11 -4.92 -13.64
C ASP A 101 -9.38 -5.72 -13.95
N ALA A 102 -9.76 -6.66 -13.07
CA ALA A 102 -10.97 -7.46 -13.23
C ALA A 102 -12.25 -6.74 -12.77
N ARG A 103 -12.14 -5.69 -11.93
CA ARG A 103 -13.30 -5.07 -11.26
C ARG A 103 -13.50 -3.59 -11.55
N ILE A 104 -12.53 -2.89 -12.14
CA ILE A 104 -12.62 -1.45 -12.41
C ILE A 104 -12.79 -1.19 -13.90
N GLU A 105 -13.93 -0.62 -14.27
CA GLU A 105 -14.23 -0.16 -15.62
C GLU A 105 -14.68 1.32 -15.63
N PRO A 106 -14.21 2.15 -16.60
CA PRO A 106 -13.17 1.84 -17.58
C PRO A 106 -11.81 1.59 -16.90
N LYS A 107 -10.93 0.85 -17.59
CA LYS A 107 -9.58 0.58 -17.07
C LYS A 107 -8.90 1.89 -16.71
N ILE A 108 -8.28 1.92 -15.53
CA ILE A 108 -7.54 3.08 -15.03
C ILE A 108 -6.44 3.42 -16.06
N GLN A 109 -6.59 4.56 -16.73
CA GLN A 109 -5.71 4.96 -17.85
C GLN A 109 -4.38 5.60 -17.41
N VAL A 110 -4.23 5.83 -16.11
CA VAL A 110 -2.97 6.32 -15.54
C VAL A 110 -2.07 5.16 -15.12
N PRO A 111 -0.74 5.35 -15.16
CA PRO A 111 0.18 4.36 -14.65
C PRO A 111 -0.06 4.16 -13.15
N ARG A 112 -0.22 2.90 -12.74
CA ARG A 112 -0.24 2.46 -11.34
C ARG A 112 1.17 2.00 -11.00
N ARG A 113 1.93 2.84 -10.31
CA ARG A 113 3.26 2.42 -9.82
C ARG A 113 3.14 1.50 -8.64
N ILE A 114 4.18 0.76 -8.33
CA ILE A 114 4.25 -0.18 -7.24
C ILE A 114 5.79 -0.10 -6.81
N SER A 115 6.18 0.49 -5.64
CA SER A 115 7.47 0.42 -4.84
C SER A 115 7.49 -0.03 -3.31
N TRP A 116 8.22 -1.08 -2.88
CA TRP A 116 8.09 -1.95 -1.67
C TRP A 116 9.40 -1.68 -0.98
N VAL A 117 9.35 -1.58 0.32
CA VAL A 117 10.52 -1.30 1.12
C VAL A 117 10.90 -2.58 1.84
N ALA A 118 12.12 -3.05 1.57
CA ALA A 118 12.72 -4.07 2.41
C ALA A 118 13.13 -3.42 3.73
N LEU A 119 12.72 -4.04 4.83
CA LEU A 119 13.16 -3.66 6.16
C LEU A 119 14.43 -4.46 6.48
N MET A 120 15.53 -3.76 6.75
CA MET A 120 16.79 -4.34 7.15
C MET A 120 16.84 -4.34 8.68
N ASP A 121 16.37 -5.41 9.33
CA ASP A 121 16.50 -5.46 10.78
C ASP A 121 17.26 -6.67 11.34
N ASN A 122 17.96 -6.41 12.44
CA ASN A 122 18.97 -7.20 13.14
C ASN A 122 18.49 -8.52 13.76
N TYR A 123 17.52 -9.22 13.16
CA TYR A 123 17.16 -10.58 13.54
C TYR A 123 17.18 -11.51 12.32
N LYS A 124 18.34 -12.17 12.17
CA LYS A 124 18.59 -13.41 11.42
C LYS A 124 18.13 -13.42 9.95
N THR A 125 19.12 -13.21 9.08
CA THR A 125 19.31 -13.85 7.75
C THR A 125 18.07 -14.44 7.08
N ILE A 126 17.54 -13.73 6.09
CA ILE A 126 16.71 -14.28 5.02
C ILE A 126 17.29 -13.75 3.70
N PRO A 127 17.50 -14.61 2.68
CA PRO A 127 18.46 -14.36 1.60
C PRO A 127 18.08 -13.21 0.68
N GLU A 128 19.13 -12.49 0.27
CA GLU A 128 19.24 -11.64 -0.91
C GLU A 128 18.26 -12.06 -2.04
N ARG A 129 17.25 -11.22 -2.34
CA ARG A 129 16.73 -10.89 -3.69
C ARG A 129 15.35 -10.19 -3.66
N TYR A 130 15.32 -8.91 -4.10
CA TYR A 130 14.27 -8.16 -4.85
C TYR A 130 12.82 -8.10 -4.25
N ASN A 131 11.93 -7.12 -4.44
CA ASN A 131 11.74 -5.91 -5.25
C ASN A 131 10.52 -5.11 -4.68
N GLN A 132 10.04 -4.05 -5.36
CA GLN A 132 9.28 -2.88 -4.83
C GLN A 132 7.72 -2.72 -5.26
N MET A 133 6.66 -2.46 -4.39
CA MET A 133 5.21 -1.95 -4.38
C MET A 133 4.70 -0.75 -3.46
N LEU A 134 4.10 0.30 -4.09
CA LEU A 134 3.60 1.64 -3.71
C LEU A 134 2.87 2.24 -4.93
N ILE A 135 1.57 2.46 -4.77
CA ILE A 135 0.64 2.91 -5.83
C ILE A 135 0.61 4.44 -5.95
N ARG A 136 1.00 4.95 -7.12
CA ARG A 136 0.86 6.37 -7.52
C ARG A 136 0.21 6.49 -8.89
N LYS A 137 -0.74 7.43 -9.00
CA LYS A 137 -1.36 8.00 -10.22
C LYS A 137 -0.64 9.31 -10.60
N VAL A 138 -0.45 9.52 -11.91
CA VAL A 138 0.15 10.72 -12.53
C VAL A 138 -0.97 11.60 -13.10
N TYR A 139 -0.90 12.92 -12.91
CA TYR A 139 -1.82 13.90 -13.49
C TYR A 139 -1.59 14.11 -14.99
N LYS A 140 -2.70 14.21 -15.74
CA LYS A 140 -3.03 15.33 -16.62
C LYS A 140 -4.53 15.54 -16.59
#